data_AF-A0A9W8X406-F1
#
_entry.id   AF-A0A9W8X406-F1
#
_cell.length_a   1.000
_cell.length_b   1.000
_cell.length_c   1.000
_cell.angle_alpha   90.00
_cell.angle_beta   90.00
_cell.angle_gamma   90.00
#
_symmetry.space_group_name_H-M   'P 1'
#
loop_
_entity.id
_entity.type
_entity.pdbx_description
1 polymer ?
#
loop_
_entity_poly.entity_id
_entity_poly.type
_entity_poly.pdbx_seq_one_letter_code
_entity_poly.pdbx_strand_id
1 'polypeptide(L)'
;MAASTPKTPVPQVPINPEYTDLFTAINTYVHTYMSQYDNSHDYQHILRVVSNANIILREESKTNPSTSYDTTSLFLAALLHDVGDHKYALPGSDVSQQVLNVLLSYGASAGLAAKVQTIVTHVSYSNEVRNPQSIVDVLSQHPELAIVQDADRLDAIGAVGIGRCFSFGAAKFPDQAMGRAIDHFEEKLVKLEGMMKTQIGRRMAKRRTEVLAEFMLEWKLEEDLSFELN
;
A
#
# COMPACT_ATOMS: atom_id res chain seq x y z
N MET A 1 32.95 -17.92 -12.78
CA MET A 1 31.53 -18.03 -13.17
C MET A 1 30.78 -16.95 -12.43
N ALA A 2 30.36 -15.88 -13.12
CA ALA A 2 29.54 -14.85 -12.48
C ALA A 2 28.18 -15.49 -12.18
N ALA A 3 27.82 -15.61 -10.90
CA ALA A 3 26.47 -15.97 -10.51
C ALA A 3 25.55 -14.91 -11.10
N SER A 4 24.66 -15.29 -12.02
CA SER A 4 23.64 -14.39 -12.52
C SER A 4 22.84 -13.92 -11.33
N THR A 5 22.87 -12.63 -11.03
CA THR A 5 21.98 -12.02 -10.04
C THR A 5 20.56 -12.48 -10.35
N PRO A 6 19.81 -13.05 -9.38
CA PRO A 6 18.45 -13.47 -9.64
C PRO A 6 17.67 -12.27 -10.17
N LYS A 7 17.07 -12.43 -11.36
CA LYS A 7 16.35 -11.36 -12.03
C LYS A 7 15.14 -10.99 -11.16
N THR A 8 15.05 -9.72 -10.75
CA THR A 8 13.90 -9.21 -9.99
C THR A 8 12.61 -9.57 -10.75
N PRO A 9 11.63 -10.22 -10.11
CA PRO A 9 10.38 -10.57 -10.78
C PRO A 9 9.65 -9.29 -11.20
N VAL A 10 9.06 -9.27 -12.39
CA VAL A 10 8.30 -8.12 -12.90
C VAL A 10 6.82 -8.49 -12.96
N PRO A 11 5.94 -7.81 -12.21
CA PRO A 11 4.51 -8.05 -12.25
C PRO A 11 3.95 -7.95 -13.68
N GLN A 12 3.12 -8.91 -14.07
CA GLN A 12 2.42 -8.88 -15.34
C GLN A 12 1.06 -8.20 -15.14
N VAL A 13 0.95 -6.96 -15.62
CA VAL A 13 -0.20 -6.07 -15.43
C VAL A 13 -0.58 -5.40 -16.75
N PRO A 14 -1.85 -5.01 -16.95
CA PRO A 14 -2.33 -4.45 -18.22
C PRO A 14 -1.93 -2.99 -18.43
N ILE A 15 -0.62 -2.69 -18.42
CA ILE A 15 -0.07 -1.37 -18.75
C ILE A 15 0.02 -1.17 -20.28
N ASN A 16 0.09 0.08 -20.72
CA ASN A 16 0.39 0.37 -22.13
C ASN A 16 1.80 -0.17 -22.46
N PRO A 17 1.95 -1.00 -23.52
CA PRO A 17 3.22 -1.60 -23.90
C PRO A 17 4.39 -0.62 -24.06
N GLU A 18 4.11 0.63 -24.45
CA GLU A 18 5.12 1.70 -24.57
C GLU A 18 5.87 1.97 -23.25
N TYR A 19 5.23 1.72 -22.10
CA TYR A 19 5.82 1.94 -20.78
C TYR A 19 6.38 0.68 -20.12
N THR A 20 6.49 -0.44 -20.85
CA THR A 20 6.98 -1.72 -20.29
C THR A 20 8.40 -1.59 -19.73
N ASP A 21 9.29 -0.90 -20.43
CA ASP A 21 10.68 -0.71 -20.02
C ASP A 21 10.79 0.21 -18.81
N LEU A 22 10.04 1.32 -18.80
CA LEU A 22 9.93 2.21 -17.65
C LEU A 22 9.40 1.45 -16.43
N PHE A 23 8.31 0.70 -16.56
CA PHE A 23 7.72 -0.08 -15.48
C PHE A 23 8.71 -1.12 -14.93
N THR A 24 9.44 -1.81 -15.80
CA THR A 24 10.48 -2.77 -15.41
C THR A 24 11.60 -2.09 -14.63
N ALA A 25 12.09 -0.95 -15.11
CA ALA A 25 13.15 -0.20 -14.45
C ALA A 25 12.72 0.33 -13.07
N ILE A 26 11.49 0.86 -12.97
CA ILE A 26 10.91 1.32 -11.70
C ILE A 26 10.70 0.15 -10.74
N ASN A 27 10.24 -1.01 -11.22
CA ASN A 27 10.11 -2.21 -10.38
C ASN A 27 11.47 -2.65 -9.80
N THR A 28 12.54 -2.62 -10.60
CA THR A 28 13.90 -2.89 -10.11
C THR A 28 14.36 -1.84 -9.10
N TYR A 29 14.11 -0.56 -9.36
CA TYR A 29 14.39 0.52 -8.41
C TYR A 29 13.69 0.28 -7.07
N VAL A 30 12.38 -0.01 -7.09
CA VAL A 30 11.59 -0.26 -5.88
C VAL A 30 12.08 -1.49 -5.14
N HIS A 31 12.42 -2.58 -5.83
CA HIS A 31 13.00 -3.76 -5.19
C HIS A 31 14.28 -3.41 -4.40
N THR A 32 15.18 -2.63 -5.00
CA THR A 32 16.40 -2.16 -4.31
C THR A 32 16.05 -1.20 -3.18
N TYR A 33 15.16 -0.24 -3.41
CA TYR A 33 14.74 0.75 -2.42
C TYR A 33 14.10 0.10 -1.18
N MET A 34 13.27 -0.92 -1.35
CA MET A 34 12.58 -1.59 -0.24
C MET A 34 13.50 -2.54 0.55
N SER A 35 14.65 -2.94 -0.02
CA SER A 35 15.61 -3.83 0.68
C SER A 35 16.25 -3.22 1.94
N GLN A 36 16.10 -1.90 2.12
CA GLN A 36 16.58 -1.19 3.32
C GLN A 36 15.57 -1.20 4.47
N TYR A 37 14.34 -1.65 4.23
CA TYR A 37 13.27 -1.65 5.23
C TYR A 37 13.09 -3.00 5.90
N ASP A 38 12.43 -2.97 7.05
CA ASP A 38 12.05 -4.18 7.76
C ASP A 38 10.94 -4.96 7.00
N ASN A 39 10.72 -6.19 7.44
CA ASN A 39 9.84 -7.18 6.84
C ASN A 39 8.35 -6.75 6.79
N SER A 40 7.95 -5.66 7.43
CA SER A 40 6.58 -5.13 7.35
C SER A 40 6.33 -4.24 6.11
N HIS A 41 7.39 -3.74 5.45
CA HIS A 41 7.33 -2.87 4.27
C HIS A 41 8.33 -3.34 3.20
N ASP A 42 8.43 -4.65 3.03
CA ASP A 42 9.34 -5.26 2.08
C ASP A 42 8.78 -5.22 0.64
N TYR A 43 9.59 -5.67 -0.32
CA TYR A 43 9.15 -5.76 -1.71
C TYR A 43 7.94 -6.70 -1.90
N GLN A 44 7.74 -7.69 -1.02
CA GLN A 44 6.55 -8.56 -1.08
C GLN A 44 5.26 -7.81 -0.77
N HIS A 45 5.29 -6.84 0.14
CA HIS A 45 4.18 -5.91 0.35
C HIS A 45 3.80 -5.19 -0.95
N ILE A 46 4.77 -4.59 -1.63
CA ILE A 46 4.53 -3.90 -2.91
C ILE A 46 3.89 -4.85 -3.94
N LEU A 47 4.40 -6.08 -4.07
CA LEU A 47 3.82 -7.06 -4.99
C LEU A 47 2.37 -7.41 -4.67
N ARG A 48 2.02 -7.54 -3.39
CA ARG A 48 0.62 -7.79 -2.97
C ARG A 48 -0.28 -6.59 -3.25
N VAL A 49 0.20 -5.36 -3.06
CA VAL A 49 -0.52 -4.14 -3.43
C VAL A 49 -0.77 -4.08 -4.93
N VAL A 50 0.24 -4.33 -5.76
CA VAL A 50 0.08 -4.40 -7.22
C VAL A 50 -0.92 -5.49 -7.63
N SER A 51 -0.88 -6.65 -6.97
CA SER A 51 -1.83 -7.75 -7.20
C SER A 51 -3.27 -7.36 -6.83
N ASN A 52 -3.47 -6.76 -5.65
CA ASN A 52 -4.79 -6.26 -5.22
C ASN A 52 -5.31 -5.19 -6.20
N ALA A 53 -4.45 -4.25 -6.63
CA ALA A 53 -4.81 -3.21 -7.59
C ALA A 53 -5.25 -3.80 -8.93
N ASN A 54 -4.58 -4.86 -9.41
CA ASN A 54 -4.96 -5.56 -10.64
C ASN A 54 -6.32 -6.27 -10.51
N ILE A 55 -6.60 -6.89 -9.36
CA ILE A 55 -7.92 -7.51 -9.09
C ILE A 55 -9.02 -6.45 -9.10
N ILE A 56 -8.80 -5.34 -8.40
CA ILE A 56 -9.77 -4.24 -8.30
C ILE A 56 -10.03 -3.64 -9.68
N LEU A 57 -8.97 -3.30 -10.44
CA LEU A 57 -9.09 -2.75 -11.80
C LEU A 57 -9.95 -3.63 -12.71
N ARG A 58 -9.74 -4.95 -12.68
CA ARG A 58 -10.48 -5.90 -13.52
C ARG A 58 -11.97 -5.95 -13.20
N GLU A 59 -12.34 -5.81 -11.93
CA GLU A 59 -13.75 -5.77 -11.53
C GLU A 59 -14.37 -4.40 -11.77
N GLU A 60 -13.66 -3.32 -11.45
CA GLU A 60 -14.11 -1.94 -11.72
C GLU A 60 -14.34 -1.69 -13.21
N SER A 61 -13.49 -2.25 -14.09
CA SER A 61 -13.68 -2.15 -15.54
C SER A 61 -14.96 -2.85 -16.03
N LYS A 62 -15.49 -3.82 -15.27
CA LYS A 62 -16.75 -4.51 -15.58
C LYS A 62 -17.95 -3.79 -14.98
N THR A 63 -17.83 -3.32 -13.74
CA THR A 63 -18.94 -2.69 -13.01
C THR A 63 -19.14 -1.23 -13.40
N ASN A 64 -18.07 -0.54 -13.80
CA ASN A 64 -18.04 0.88 -14.15
C ASN A 64 -17.43 1.09 -15.55
N PRO A 65 -18.01 0.53 -16.64
CA PRO A 65 -17.41 0.54 -17.97
C PRO A 65 -17.29 1.94 -18.59
N SER A 66 -18.00 2.94 -18.06
CA SER A 66 -17.88 4.34 -18.48
C SER A 66 -16.66 5.05 -17.89
N THR A 67 -16.05 4.49 -16.84
CA THR A 67 -14.87 5.06 -16.19
C THR A 67 -13.61 4.54 -16.87
N SER A 68 -12.80 5.46 -17.39
CA SER A 68 -11.49 5.13 -17.94
C SER A 68 -10.41 5.25 -16.87
N TYR A 69 -9.56 4.23 -16.77
CA TYR A 69 -8.41 4.21 -15.86
C TYR A 69 -7.12 4.17 -16.68
N ASP A 70 -6.19 5.09 -16.42
CA ASP A 70 -4.83 5.04 -16.94
C ASP A 70 -4.02 4.01 -16.16
N THR A 71 -3.95 2.81 -16.71
CA THR A 71 -3.29 1.67 -16.08
C THR A 71 -1.80 1.91 -15.83
N THR A 72 -1.14 2.70 -16.66
CA THR A 72 0.29 3.03 -16.46
C THR A 72 0.47 3.82 -15.18
N SER A 73 -0.29 4.91 -15.02
CA SER A 73 -0.22 5.72 -13.80
C SER A 73 -0.63 4.94 -12.55
N LEU A 74 -1.64 4.07 -12.66
CA LEU A 74 -2.14 3.22 -11.59
C LEU A 74 -1.07 2.26 -11.07
N PHE A 75 -0.43 1.51 -11.96
CA PHE A 75 0.54 0.50 -11.53
C PHE A 75 1.89 1.11 -11.15
N LEU A 76 2.30 2.24 -11.75
CA LEU A 76 3.46 2.99 -11.27
C LEU A 76 3.20 3.56 -9.87
N ALA A 77 2.01 4.12 -9.60
CA ALA A 77 1.64 4.60 -8.28
C ALA A 77 1.61 3.46 -7.25
N ALA A 78 1.06 2.28 -7.60
CA ALA A 78 1.08 1.11 -6.73
C ALA A 78 2.50 0.64 -6.40
N LEU A 79 3.44 0.66 -7.36
CA LEU A 79 4.85 0.34 -7.10
C LEU A 79 5.53 1.37 -6.20
N LEU A 80 5.21 2.65 -6.37
CA LEU A 80 5.93 3.77 -5.75
C LEU A 80 5.27 4.31 -4.47
N HIS A 81 4.11 3.78 -4.05
CA HIS A 81 3.33 4.42 -2.98
C HIS A 81 4.05 4.57 -1.63
N ASP A 82 4.97 3.66 -1.33
CA ASP A 82 5.81 3.68 -0.12
C ASP A 82 7.20 4.33 -0.36
N VAL A 83 7.50 4.72 -1.60
CA VAL A 83 8.71 5.49 -1.91
C VAL A 83 8.51 6.92 -1.42
N GLY A 84 9.37 7.36 -0.50
CA GLY A 84 9.21 8.63 0.17
C GLY A 84 8.09 8.64 1.21
N ASP A 85 7.85 7.54 1.92
CA ASP A 85 7.09 7.65 3.17
C ASP A 85 7.95 8.35 4.24
N HIS A 86 7.48 9.52 4.69
CA HIS A 86 8.07 10.32 5.77
C HIS A 86 8.42 9.55 7.05
N LYS A 87 7.75 8.41 7.33
CA LYS A 87 8.08 7.54 8.48
C LYS A 87 9.50 6.95 8.41
N TYR A 88 10.07 6.91 7.21
CA TYR A 88 11.35 6.29 6.89
C TYR A 88 12.33 7.23 6.17
N ALA A 89 11.93 8.48 5.97
CA ALA A 89 12.80 9.49 5.37
C ALA A 89 13.94 9.88 6.31
N LEU A 90 15.16 10.03 5.76
CA LEU A 90 16.27 10.60 6.51
C LEU A 90 16.04 12.10 6.75
N PRO A 91 16.45 12.66 7.91
CA PRO A 91 16.35 14.08 8.17
C PRO A 91 16.98 14.92 7.05
N GLY A 92 16.21 15.84 6.45
CA GLY A 92 16.68 16.75 5.39
C GLY A 92 16.45 16.27 3.95
N SER A 93 15.87 15.09 3.74
CA SER A 93 15.46 14.66 2.40
C SER A 93 14.17 15.39 1.94
N ASP A 94 14.14 15.89 0.70
CA ASP A 94 12.90 16.39 0.10
C ASP A 94 12.06 15.22 -0.42
N VAL A 95 11.25 14.71 0.49
CA VAL A 95 10.38 13.57 0.26
C VAL A 95 9.19 13.93 -0.64
N SER A 96 8.83 15.22 -0.72
CA SER A 96 7.58 15.67 -1.34
C SER A 96 7.54 15.50 -2.86
N GLN A 97 8.71 15.47 -3.51
CA GLN A 97 8.86 15.31 -4.95
C GLN A 97 9.67 14.06 -5.34
N GLN A 98 9.93 13.15 -4.39
CA GLN A 98 10.82 12.01 -4.62
C GLN A 98 10.31 11.11 -5.76
N VAL A 99 9.02 10.82 -5.81
CA VAL A 99 8.41 9.97 -6.85
C VAL A 99 8.50 10.64 -8.21
N LEU A 100 8.22 11.94 -8.29
CA LEU A 100 8.36 12.72 -9.51
C LEU A 100 9.80 12.67 -10.03
N ASN A 101 10.79 12.94 -9.16
CA ASN A 101 12.20 12.99 -9.52
C ASN A 101 12.72 11.62 -9.99
N VAL A 102 12.30 10.54 -9.30
CA VAL A 102 12.62 9.16 -9.72
C VAL A 102 12.07 8.92 -11.13
N LEU A 103 10.78 9.15 -11.37
CA LEU A 103 10.18 8.89 -12.68
C LEU A 103 10.84 9.69 -13.80
N LEU A 104 11.14 10.96 -13.58
CA LEU A 104 11.88 11.79 -14.54
C LEU A 104 13.28 11.22 -14.83
N SER A 105 14.01 10.76 -13.81
CA SER A 105 15.34 10.18 -13.98
C SER A 105 15.35 8.88 -14.80
N TYR A 106 14.21 8.17 -14.84
CA TYR A 106 14.00 6.97 -15.66
C TYR A 106 13.32 7.28 -17.02
N GLY A 107 13.19 8.55 -17.39
CA GLY A 107 12.70 8.97 -18.71
C GLY A 107 11.19 9.10 -18.86
N ALA A 108 10.43 9.10 -17.75
CA ALA A 108 9.00 9.40 -17.80
C ALA A 108 8.77 10.85 -18.25
N SER A 109 7.63 11.10 -18.92
CA SER A 109 7.22 12.47 -19.21
C SER A 109 6.86 13.23 -17.93
N ALA A 110 7.02 14.56 -17.94
CA ALA A 110 6.65 15.40 -16.79
C ALA A 110 5.17 15.25 -16.39
N GLY A 111 4.27 15.07 -17.38
CA GLY A 111 2.85 14.85 -17.12
C GLY A 111 2.57 13.52 -16.40
N LEU A 112 3.20 12.42 -16.84
CA LEU A 112 3.07 11.12 -16.17
C LEU A 112 3.67 11.16 -14.75
N ALA A 113 4.88 11.72 -14.62
CA ALA A 113 5.56 11.83 -13.33
C ALA A 113 4.74 12.65 -12.31
N ALA A 114 4.19 13.80 -12.74
CA ALA A 114 3.32 14.63 -11.90
C ALA A 114 2.03 13.90 -11.51
N LYS A 115 1.36 13.22 -12.45
CA LYS A 115 0.15 12.43 -12.15
C LYS A 115 0.43 11.34 -11.11
N VAL A 116 1.49 10.56 -11.29
CA VAL A 116 1.86 9.49 -10.36
C VAL A 116 2.23 10.05 -8.99
N GLN A 117 3.01 11.14 -8.93
CA GLN A 117 3.32 11.83 -7.67
C GLN A 117 2.04 12.27 -6.95
N THR A 118 1.09 12.89 -7.66
CA THR A 118 -0.19 13.31 -7.07
C THR A 118 -0.96 12.12 -6.51
N ILE A 119 -1.05 11.00 -7.23
CA ILE A 119 -1.72 9.79 -6.73
C ILE A 119 -1.03 9.31 -5.45
N VAL A 120 0.30 9.10 -5.48
CA VAL A 120 1.08 8.57 -4.34
C VAL A 120 0.92 9.44 -3.09
N THR A 121 1.02 10.77 -3.22
CA THR A 121 0.83 11.71 -2.09
C THR A 121 -0.53 11.53 -1.40
N HIS A 122 -1.54 11.03 -2.11
CA HIS A 122 -2.90 10.85 -1.61
C HIS A 122 -3.24 9.42 -1.18
N VAL A 123 -2.32 8.45 -1.29
CA VAL A 123 -2.61 7.04 -0.92
C VAL A 123 -2.80 6.88 0.60
N SER A 124 -1.94 7.50 1.41
CA SER A 124 -1.85 7.18 2.84
C SER A 124 -3.13 7.50 3.63
N TYR A 125 -3.45 6.63 4.60
CA TYR A 125 -4.54 6.82 5.57
C TYR A 125 -4.46 8.18 6.29
N SER A 126 -3.27 8.56 6.74
CA SER A 126 -3.06 9.81 7.49
C SER A 126 -3.37 11.05 6.66
N ASN A 127 -3.09 11.03 5.35
CA ASN A 127 -3.46 12.14 4.48
C ASN A 127 -4.98 12.20 4.26
N GLU A 128 -5.65 11.07 4.06
CA GLU A 128 -7.13 11.06 3.93
C GLU A 128 -7.83 11.59 5.18
N VAL A 129 -7.39 11.18 6.37
CA VAL A 129 -7.99 11.66 7.63
C VAL A 129 -7.73 13.15 7.84
N ARG A 130 -6.55 13.64 7.49
CA ARG A 130 -6.18 15.05 7.66
C ARG A 130 -6.88 15.96 6.65
N ASN A 131 -6.99 15.53 5.40
CA ASN A 131 -7.41 16.34 4.26
C ASN A 131 -8.46 15.63 3.38
N PRO A 132 -9.65 15.29 3.90
CA PRO A 132 -10.64 14.49 3.17
C PRO A 132 -11.12 15.17 1.87
N GLN A 133 -11.24 16.50 1.85
CA GLN A 133 -11.64 17.23 0.63
C GLN A 133 -10.61 17.07 -0.49
N SER A 134 -9.31 17.09 -0.17
CA SER A 134 -8.24 16.88 -1.17
C SER A 134 -8.35 15.51 -1.84
N ILE A 135 -8.79 14.49 -1.10
CA ILE A 135 -9.02 13.15 -1.66
C ILE A 135 -10.16 13.18 -2.68
N VAL A 136 -11.27 13.85 -2.37
CA VAL A 136 -12.40 14.01 -3.30
C VAL A 136 -11.97 14.72 -4.58
N ASP A 137 -11.21 15.80 -4.44
CA ASP A 137 -10.76 16.60 -5.58
C ASP A 137 -9.82 15.81 -6.48
N VAL A 138 -8.89 15.03 -5.91
CA VAL A 138 -7.99 14.16 -6.68
C VAL A 138 -8.72 12.99 -7.30
N LEU A 139 -9.65 12.34 -6.60
CA LEU A 139 -10.45 11.24 -7.14
C LEU A 139 -11.26 11.66 -8.38
N SER A 140 -11.74 12.91 -8.42
CA SER A 140 -12.48 13.44 -9.56
C SER A 140 -11.64 13.56 -10.84
N GLN A 141 -10.33 13.73 -10.70
CA GLN A 141 -9.38 13.89 -11.79
C GLN A 141 -8.61 12.59 -12.10
N HIS A 142 -8.37 11.78 -11.07
CA HIS A 142 -7.52 10.60 -11.09
C HIS A 142 -8.23 9.44 -10.36
N PRO A 143 -9.19 8.77 -11.01
CA PRO A 143 -9.94 7.66 -10.41
C PRO A 143 -9.04 6.46 -10.03
N GLU A 144 -7.82 6.40 -10.55
CA GLU A 144 -6.80 5.41 -10.19
C GLU A 144 -6.44 5.47 -8.69
N LEU A 145 -6.56 6.64 -8.06
CA LEU A 145 -6.32 6.81 -6.62
C LEU A 145 -7.22 5.88 -5.78
N ALA A 146 -8.49 5.69 -6.17
CA ALA A 146 -9.40 4.80 -5.47
C ALA A 146 -8.88 3.36 -5.44
N ILE A 147 -8.33 2.90 -6.57
CA ILE A 147 -7.81 1.55 -6.72
C ILE A 147 -6.54 1.36 -5.90
N VAL A 148 -5.62 2.33 -5.95
CA VAL A 148 -4.34 2.24 -5.21
C VAL A 148 -4.58 2.32 -3.70
N GLN A 149 -5.48 3.21 -3.23
CA GLN A 149 -5.85 3.30 -1.82
C GLN A 149 -6.45 1.99 -1.30
N ASP A 150 -7.41 1.42 -2.03
CA ASP A 150 -8.04 0.17 -1.62
C ASP A 150 -7.03 -0.98 -1.63
N ALA A 151 -6.15 -1.04 -2.64
CA ALA A 151 -5.14 -2.07 -2.76
C ALA A 151 -4.13 -2.09 -1.61
N ASP A 152 -3.65 -0.91 -1.19
CA ASP A 152 -2.76 -0.75 -0.03
C ASP A 152 -3.49 -1.12 1.28
N ARG A 153 -4.68 -0.56 1.49
CA ARG A 153 -5.48 -0.84 2.70
C ARG A 153 -5.83 -2.30 2.86
N LEU A 154 -6.12 -3.00 1.76
CA LEU A 154 -6.37 -4.43 1.78
C LEU A 154 -5.16 -5.20 2.34
N ASP A 155 -3.93 -4.80 2.01
CA ASP A 155 -2.72 -5.44 2.53
C ASP A 155 -2.40 -5.09 4.00
N ALA A 156 -3.07 -4.07 4.54
CA ALA A 156 -2.98 -3.70 5.96
C ALA A 156 -3.98 -4.46 6.85
N ILE A 157 -4.90 -5.25 6.28
CA ILE A 157 -5.93 -5.99 7.02
C ILE A 157 -5.91 -7.50 6.72
N GLY A 158 -6.62 -8.28 7.54
CA GLY A 158 -6.63 -9.74 7.45
C GLY A 158 -5.34 -10.38 7.94
N ALA A 159 -5.12 -11.65 7.62
CA ALA A 159 -3.99 -12.43 8.16
C ALA A 159 -2.62 -11.79 7.90
N VAL A 160 -2.39 -11.27 6.69
CA VAL A 160 -1.15 -10.56 6.35
C VAL A 160 -1.06 -9.25 7.13
N GLY A 161 -2.16 -8.49 7.23
CA GLY A 161 -2.22 -7.25 8.00
C GLY A 161 -1.84 -7.45 9.47
N ILE A 162 -2.32 -8.54 10.09
CA ILE A 162 -1.94 -8.95 11.45
C ILE A 162 -0.42 -9.12 11.56
N GLY A 163 0.16 -9.97 10.70
CA GLY A 163 1.60 -10.22 10.72
C GLY A 163 2.45 -8.96 10.50
N ARG A 164 2.03 -8.09 9.57
CA ARG A 164 2.70 -6.80 9.31
C ARG A 164 2.63 -5.86 10.51
N CYS A 165 1.47 -5.76 11.17
CA CYS A 165 1.28 -4.86 12.30
C CYS A 165 2.14 -5.25 13.50
N PHE A 166 2.19 -6.54 13.85
CA PHE A 166 3.09 -7.02 14.91
C PHE A 166 4.57 -6.81 14.54
N SER A 167 4.94 -7.11 13.29
CA SER A 167 6.33 -6.93 12.82
C SER A 167 6.78 -5.47 12.90
N PHE A 168 5.93 -4.53 12.43
CA PHE A 168 6.20 -3.10 12.51
C PHE A 168 6.24 -2.61 13.97
N GLY A 169 5.30 -3.07 14.80
CA GLY A 169 5.25 -2.74 16.22
C GLY A 169 6.54 -3.12 16.94
N ALA A 170 7.01 -4.35 16.76
CA ALA A 170 8.25 -4.84 17.36
C ALA A 170 9.50 -4.11 16.85
N ALA A 171 9.57 -3.80 15.54
CA ALA A 171 10.71 -3.10 14.96
C ALA A 171 10.79 -1.63 15.38
N LYS A 172 9.64 -0.93 15.46
CA LYS A 172 9.59 0.52 15.72
C LYS A 172 9.46 0.86 17.21
N PHE A 173 8.84 -0.01 18.00
CA PHE A 173 8.53 0.21 19.42
C PHE A 173 8.96 -1.00 20.27
N PRO A 174 10.26 -1.36 20.29
CA PRO A 174 10.74 -2.58 20.96
C PRO A 174 10.50 -2.60 22.47
N ASP A 175 10.37 -1.42 23.09
CA ASP A 175 10.15 -1.28 24.54
C ASP A 175 8.66 -1.31 24.93
N GLN A 176 7.74 -1.46 23.97
CA GLN A 176 6.31 -1.48 24.23
C GLN A 176 5.73 -2.90 24.21
N ALA A 177 4.66 -3.10 24.98
CA ALA A 177 3.96 -4.37 25.02
C ALA A 177 3.37 -4.74 23.66
N MET A 178 3.28 -6.04 23.41
CA MET A 178 2.72 -6.60 22.17
C MET A 178 1.25 -6.17 21.95
N GLY A 179 0.51 -5.94 23.04
CA GLY A 179 -0.86 -5.40 23.02
C GLY A 179 -1.04 -4.06 22.29
N ARG A 180 0.02 -3.25 22.11
CA ARG A 180 -0.02 -2.03 21.27
C ARG A 180 -0.50 -2.32 19.85
N ALA A 181 -0.19 -3.50 19.30
CA ALA A 181 -0.67 -3.88 17.99
C ALA A 181 -2.19 -4.04 17.96
N ILE A 182 -2.80 -4.55 19.03
CA ILE A 182 -4.25 -4.67 19.19
C ILE A 182 -4.90 -3.30 19.29
N ASP A 183 -4.33 -2.38 20.08
CA ASP A 183 -4.77 -0.99 20.11
C ASP A 183 -4.78 -0.38 18.71
N HIS A 184 -3.73 -0.65 17.90
CA HIS A 184 -3.66 -0.18 16.52
C HIS A 184 -4.75 -0.78 15.61
N PHE A 185 -5.19 -2.01 15.88
CA PHE A 185 -6.29 -2.62 15.14
C PHE A 185 -7.57 -1.81 15.35
N GLU A 186 -7.90 -1.47 16.59
CA GLU A 186 -9.07 -0.69 16.99
C GLU A 186 -9.02 0.76 16.49
N GLU A 187 -7.86 1.40 16.66
CA GLU A 187 -7.66 2.79 16.30
C GLU A 187 -7.76 3.01 14.79
N LYS A 188 -7.33 2.03 13.97
CA LYS A 188 -7.19 2.20 12.52
C LYS A 188 -7.69 1.01 11.71
N LEU A 189 -7.15 -0.19 11.89
CA LEU A 189 -7.29 -1.26 10.89
C LEU A 189 -8.74 -1.69 10.66
N VAL A 190 -9.54 -1.80 11.73
CA VAL A 190 -10.97 -2.17 11.62
C VAL A 190 -11.81 -1.12 10.88
N LYS A 191 -11.34 0.13 10.82
CA LYS A 191 -12.04 1.23 10.12
C LYS A 191 -11.84 1.19 8.61
N LEU A 192 -10.80 0.48 8.13
CA LEU A 192 -10.37 0.53 6.73
C LEU A 192 -11.42 -0.01 5.75
N GLU A 193 -12.20 -1.02 6.14
CA GLU A 193 -13.32 -1.51 5.33
C GLU A 193 -14.34 -0.41 5.03
N GLY A 194 -14.68 0.40 6.05
CA GLY A 194 -15.60 1.53 5.91
C GLY A 194 -15.11 2.57 4.91
N MET A 195 -13.78 2.69 4.76
CA MET A 195 -13.09 3.70 3.97
C MET A 195 -12.75 3.25 2.53
N MET A 196 -13.05 2.00 2.17
CA MET A 196 -12.82 1.49 0.82
C MET A 196 -13.63 2.29 -0.21
N LYS A 197 -13.00 2.66 -1.33
CA LYS A 197 -13.56 3.50 -2.39
C LYS A 197 -14.34 2.69 -3.42
N THR A 198 -13.88 1.47 -3.70
CA THR A 198 -14.46 0.57 -4.69
C THR A 198 -15.39 -0.45 -4.05
N GLN A 199 -16.39 -0.92 -4.79
CA GLN A 199 -17.32 -1.94 -4.28
C GLN A 199 -16.59 -3.27 -4.07
N ILE A 200 -15.69 -3.64 -5.00
CA ILE A 200 -14.89 -4.85 -4.89
C ILE A 200 -13.88 -4.76 -3.75
N GLY A 201 -13.22 -3.62 -3.56
CA GLY A 201 -12.31 -3.38 -2.43
C GLY A 201 -13.03 -3.56 -1.10
N ARG A 202 -14.22 -2.98 -0.95
CA ARG A 202 -15.06 -3.18 0.24
C ARG A 202 -15.46 -4.64 0.47
N ARG A 203 -15.81 -5.37 -0.59
CA ARG A 203 -16.15 -6.80 -0.48
C ARG A 203 -14.95 -7.65 -0.03
N MET A 204 -13.78 -7.40 -0.60
CA MET A 204 -12.53 -8.06 -0.20
C MET A 204 -12.15 -7.69 1.24
N ALA A 205 -12.36 -6.43 1.62
CA ALA A 205 -12.05 -5.91 2.93
C ALA A 205 -12.90 -6.56 4.02
N LYS A 206 -14.21 -6.74 3.78
CA LYS A 206 -15.13 -7.38 4.74
C LYS A 206 -14.58 -8.67 5.31
N ARG A 207 -14.17 -9.60 4.45
CA ARG A 207 -13.61 -10.89 4.91
C ARG A 207 -12.30 -10.71 5.68
N ARG A 208 -11.47 -9.74 5.31
CA ARG A 208 -10.21 -9.46 6.00
C ARG A 208 -10.44 -8.75 7.35
N THR A 209 -11.48 -7.93 7.48
CA THR A 209 -11.90 -7.32 8.75
C THR A 209 -12.44 -8.37 9.72
N GLU A 210 -13.23 -9.34 9.23
CA GLU A 210 -13.70 -10.47 10.05
C GLU A 210 -12.54 -11.22 10.70
N VAL A 211 -11.46 -11.47 9.95
CA VAL A 211 -10.23 -12.10 10.47
C VAL A 211 -9.58 -11.25 11.56
N LEU A 212 -9.56 -9.92 11.44
CA LEU A 212 -9.05 -9.03 12.51
C LEU A 212 -9.91 -9.15 13.77
N ALA A 213 -11.24 -9.12 13.62
CA ALA A 213 -12.17 -9.18 14.73
C ALA A 213 -12.09 -10.53 15.47
N GLU A 214 -12.01 -11.65 14.72
CA GLU A 214 -11.80 -12.98 15.30
C GLU A 214 -10.47 -13.07 16.04
N PHE A 215 -9.38 -12.55 15.45
CA PHE A 215 -8.07 -12.53 16.11
C PHE A 215 -8.08 -11.72 17.41
N MET A 216 -8.70 -10.54 17.42
CA MET A 216 -8.81 -9.71 18.63
C MET A 216 -9.63 -10.39 19.72
N LEU A 217 -10.67 -11.14 19.34
CA LEU A 217 -11.48 -11.91 20.29
C LEU A 217 -10.65 -13.01 20.94
N GLU A 218 -9.94 -13.82 20.15
CA GLU A 218 -9.07 -14.89 20.67
C GLU A 218 -7.94 -14.31 21.53
N TRP A 219 -7.28 -13.23 21.07
CA TRP A 219 -6.27 -12.51 21.84
C TRP A 219 -6.77 -12.13 23.23
N LYS A 220 -7.97 -11.53 23.29
CA LYS A 220 -8.57 -11.12 24.56
C LYS A 220 -8.85 -12.33 25.46
N LEU A 221 -9.40 -13.41 24.92
CA LEU A 221 -9.67 -14.63 25.68
C LEU A 221 -8.38 -15.25 26.24
N GLU A 222 -7.28 -15.18 25.50
CA GLU A 222 -5.95 -15.65 25.92
C GLU A 222 -5.32 -14.76 26.99
N GLU A 223 -5.42 -13.42 26.88
CA GLU A 223 -4.89 -12.49 27.90
C GLU A 223 -5.75 -12.43 29.18
N ASP A 224 -7.06 -12.66 29.06
CA ASP A 224 -7.98 -12.77 30.20
C ASP A 224 -7.77 -14.09 31.00
N LEU A 225 -6.93 -15.02 30.50
CA LEU A 225 -6.53 -16.22 31.25
C LEU A 225 -5.84 -15.83 32.54
N SER A 226 -6.59 -15.94 33.62
CA SER A 226 -6.16 -15.53 34.95
C SER A 226 -5.48 -16.71 35.64
N PHE A 227 -4.20 -16.56 35.96
CA PHE A 227 -3.61 -17.26 37.09
C PHE A 227 -3.72 -16.35 38.32
N GLU A 228 -4.03 -16.92 39.49
CA GLU A 228 -3.70 -16.23 40.74
C GLU A 228 -2.17 -16.21 40.86
N LEU A 229 -1.59 -15.02 40.73
CA LEU A 229 -0.16 -14.81 40.96
C LEU A 229 0.05 -14.59 42.47
N ASN A 230 0.87 -15.45 43.09
CA ASN A 230 1.29 -15.32 44.49
C ASN A 230 2.28 -14.17 44.68
#